data_AF-M1D2S2-F1
#
_entry.id   AF-M1D2S2-F1
#
_cell.length_a   1.000
_cell.length_b   1.000
_cell.length_c   1.000
_cell.angle_alpha   90.00
_cell.angle_beta   90.00
_cell.angle_gamma   90.00
#
_symmetry.space_group_name_H-M   'P 1'
#
loop_
_entity.id
_entity.type
_entity.pdbx_description
1 polymer ?
#
loop_
_entity_poly.entity_id
_entity_poly.type
_entity_poly.pdbx_seq_one_letter_code
_entity_poly.pdbx_strand_id
1 'polypeptide(L)' 'MKLSLYASVTSIIPDLNDQSKISGHIVERDKKVVENFEFDSSNQTAFDTCNNIWKMINL' A
#
# COMPACT_ATOMS: atom_id res chain seq x y z
N MET A 1 3.37 15.13 -8.40
CA MET A 1 4.58 15.15 -7.54
C MET A 1 4.41 14.46 -6.18
N LYS A 2 3.25 14.56 -5.48
CA LYS A 2 3.09 13.88 -4.18
C LYS A 2 3.14 12.35 -4.25
N LEU A 3 2.41 11.75 -5.21
CA LEU A 3 2.36 10.29 -5.37
C LEU A 3 3.73 9.68 -5.71
N SER A 4 4.52 10.33 -6.56
CA SER A 4 5.88 9.87 -6.90
C SER A 4 6.83 9.89 -5.69
N LEU A 5 6.67 10.86 -4.78
CA LEU A 5 7.43 10.91 -3.53
C LEU A 5 7.01 9.79 -2.57
N TYR A 6 5.71 9.51 -2.43
CA TYR A 6 5.24 8.43 -1.58
C TYR A 6 5.69 7.06 -2.10
N ALA A 7 5.60 6.85 -3.42
CA ALA A 7 6.07 5.63 -4.06
C ALA A 7 7.59 5.43 -3.94
N SER A 8 8.40 6.50 -3.87
CA SER A 8 9.85 6.35 -3.67
C SER A 8 10.24 5.90 -2.27
N VAL A 9 9.38 6.12 -1.27
CA VAL A 9 9.63 5.71 0.13
C VAL A 9 9.01 4.36 0.43
N THR A 10 7.78 4.14 -0.03
CA THR A 10 6.99 2.96 0.33
C THR A 10 7.07 1.83 -0.69
N SER A 11 7.52 2.13 -1.91
CA SER A 11 7.41 1.23 -3.07
C SER A 11 5.98 0.72 -3.34
N ILE A 12 4.97 1.45 -2.87
CA ILE A 12 3.56 1.14 -3.08
C ILE A 12 3.01 1.91 -4.28
N ILE A 13 2.22 1.20 -5.08
CA ILE A 13 1.33 1.78 -6.08
C ILE A 13 -0.11 1.53 -5.62
N PRO A 14 -0.83 2.58 -5.17
CA PRO A 14 -2.22 2.44 -4.74
C PRO A 14 -3.14 2.24 -5.95
N ASP A 15 -4.21 1.47 -5.76
CA ASP A 15 -5.34 1.46 -6.68
C ASP A 15 -6.22 2.68 -6.39
N LEU A 16 -6.52 3.45 -7.43
CA LEU A 16 -7.31 4.68 -7.34
C LEU A 16 -8.70 4.53 -7.99
N ASN A 17 -8.99 3.37 -8.57
CA ASN A 17 -10.26 3.13 -9.29
C ASN A 17 -11.40 2.81 -8.33
N ASP A 18 -11.12 2.05 -7.27
CA ASP A 18 -12.10 1.66 -6.25
C ASP A 18 -11.86 2.42 -4.95
N GLN A 19 -12.76 3.36 -4.62
CA GLN A 19 -12.68 4.17 -3.40
C GLN A 19 -13.34 3.50 -2.19
N SER A 20 -14.00 2.35 -2.37
CA SER A 20 -14.68 1.64 -1.27
C SER A 20 -13.69 0.90 -0.36
N LYS A 21 -12.47 0.67 -0.83
CA LYS A 21 -11.43 -0.10 -0.17
C LYS A 21 -10.07 0.56 -0.29
N ILE A 22 -9.14 0.14 0.56
CA ILE A 22 -7.74 0.54 0.48
C ILE A 22 -6.98 -0.63 -0.15
N SER A 23 -6.61 -0.52 -1.41
CA SER A 23 -5.92 -1.59 -2.14
C SER A 23 -4.77 -1.07 -2.98
N GLY A 24 -3.90 -1.98 -3.40
CA GLY A 24 -2.75 -1.66 -4.23
C GLY A 24 -1.74 -2.80 -4.26
N HIS A 25 -0.53 -2.47 -4.71
CA HIS A 25 0.56 -3.42 -4.74
C HIS A 25 1.88 -2.81 -4.29
N ILE A 26 2.69 -3.62 -3.61
CA ILE A 26 4.06 -3.31 -3.18
C ILE A 26 5.01 -3.88 -4.23
N VAL A 27 5.96 -3.07 -4.69
CA VAL A 27 6.95 -3.43 -5.70
C VAL A 27 8.32 -3.61 -5.07
N GLU A 28 8.80 -4.83 -4.93
CA GLU A 28 10.19 -5.10 -4.56
C GLU A 28 11.07 -5.09 -5.83
N ARG A 29 11.75 -3.96 -6.08
CA ARG A 29 12.57 -3.77 -7.29
C ARG A 29 13.68 -4.82 -7.44
N ASP A 30 14.32 -5.19 -6.34
CA ASP A 30 15.46 -6.12 -6.36
C ASP A 30 15.03 -7.56 -6.62
N LYS A 31 13.84 -7.94 -6.15
CA LYS A 31 13.32 -9.32 -6.28
C LYS A 31 12.34 -9.50 -7.44
N LYS A 32 11.93 -8.40 -8.11
CA LYS A 32 10.84 -8.39 -9.11
C LYS A 32 9.54 -8.99 -8.58
N VAL A 33 9.30 -8.87 -7.27
CA VAL A 33 8.10 -9.38 -6.61
C VAL A 33 7.08 -8.25 -6.50
N VAL A 34 5.83 -8.59 -6.81
CA VAL A 34 4.68 -7.71 -6.63
C VAL A 34 3.75 -8.39 -5.64
N GLU A 35 3.56 -7.79 -4.47
CA GLU A 35 2.62 -8.27 -3.46
C GLU A 35 1.38 -7.38 -3.46
N ASN A 36 0.21 -7.97 -3.64
CA ASN A 36 -1.05 -7.25 -3.63
C ASN A 36 -1.62 -7.19 -2.22
N PHE A 37 -2.21 -6.05 -1.86
CA PHE A 37 -2.93 -5.89 -0.60
C PHE A 37 -4.31 -5.29 -0.83
N GLU A 38 -5.24 -5.64 0.06
CA GLU A 38 -6.59 -5.09 0.11
C GLU A 38 -7.06 -5.03 1.56
N PHE A 39 -7.54 -3.88 1.98
CA PHE A 39 -8.12 -3.65 3.29
C PHE A 39 -9.53 -3.11 3.12
N ASP A 40 -10.47 -3.76 3.81
CA ASP A 40 -11.85 -3.30 3.90
C ASP A 40 -11.94 -2.11 4.85
N SER A 41 -12.38 -0.97 4.31
CA SER A 41 -12.50 0.28 5.04
C SER A 41 -13.55 0.24 6.17
N SER A 42 -14.43 -0.77 6.17
CA SER A 42 -15.46 -0.95 7.19
C SER A 42 -15.01 -1.73 8.43
N ASN A 43 -13.93 -2.50 8.32
CA ASN A 43 -13.52 -3.48 9.34
C ASN A 43 -12.27 -3.07 10.13
N GLN A 44 -11.51 -2.08 9.66
CA GLN A 44 -10.27 -1.65 10.31
C GLN A 44 -10.24 -0.14 10.52
N THR A 45 -9.66 0.28 11.64
CA THR A 45 -9.39 1.70 11.86
C THR A 45 -8.27 2.17 10.94
N ALA A 46 -8.26 3.46 10.59
CA ALA A 46 -7.17 4.04 9.81
C ALA A 46 -5.80 3.82 10.47
N PHE A 47 -5.74 3.76 11.80
CA PHE A 47 -4.50 3.48 12.55
C PHE A 47 -4.01 2.05 12.31
N ASP A 48 -4.90 1.06 12.39
CA ASP A 48 -4.55 -0.35 12.21
C ASP A 48 -4.12 -0.61 10.76
N THR A 49 -4.86 -0.08 9.79
CA THR A 49 -4.52 -0.21 8.37
C THR A 49 -3.15 0.41 8.07
N CYS A 50 -2.86 1.62 8.56
CA CYS A 50 -1.55 2.25 8.40
C CYS A 50 -0.43 1.41 9.00
N ASN A 51 -0.61 0.87 10.21
CA ASN A 51 0.40 0.01 10.85
C ASN A 51 0.61 -1.30 10.08
N ASN A 52 -0.46 -1.90 9.57
CA ASN A 52 -0.36 -3.12 8.77
C ASN A 52 0.41 -2.88 7.47
N ILE A 53 0.10 -1.80 6.75
CA ILE A 53 0.83 -1.41 5.53
C ILE A 53 2.32 -1.15 5.86
N TRP A 54 2.62 -0.42 6.93
CA TRP A 54 4.00 -0.17 7.34
C TRP A 54 4.78 -1.43 7.71
N LYS A 55 4.12 -2.47 8.23
CA LYS A 55 4.75 -3.78 8.49
C LYS A 55 5.02 -4.58 7.22
N MET A 56 4.25 -4.35 6.15
CA MET A 56 4.44 -5.02 4.85
C MET A 56 5.59 -4.41 4.05
N ILE A 57 5.80 -3.11 4.20
CA ILE A 57 6.98 -2.43 3.63
C ILE A 57 8.20 -2.92 4.42
N ASN A 58 8.94 -3.87 3.85
CA ASN A 58 10.27 -4.26 4.35
C ASN A 58 11.20 -3.04 4.29
N LEU A 59 11.25 -2.25 5.36
CA LEU A 59 12.30 -1.25 5.58
C LEU A 59 13.61 -1.92 6.00
#